data_AF-A0A9D5R309-F1
#
_entry.id   AF-A0A9D5R309-F1
#
_cell.length_a   1.000
_cell.length_b   1.000
_cell.length_c   1.000
_cell.angle_alpha   90.00
_cell.angle_beta   90.00
_cell.angle_gamma   90.00
#
_symmetry.space_group_name_H-M   'P 1'
#
loop_
_entity.id
_entity.type
_entity.pdbx_description
1 polymer ?
#
loop_
_entity_poly.entity_id
_entity_poly.type
_entity_poly.pdbx_seq_one_letter_code
_entity_poly.pdbx_strand_id
1 'polypeptide(L)'
;MKHLLSIILKLLTKYQSPMIDLGLIYFRLKEYANNDSTVNPPDYAVKQLHRLTREYRDLPMGLLGGDMAFLLLLARLIKEEILEKPEGLLHMAYNIIKKNSTYFVNAPIQLDLRDRFYPFGVVMMSLLNTDEDTIERYVLEEQIIFRLCDCEKILTISIPSVYSPTELTAGILHSIGAFAALAEKHGVYPHKAKQIKEMVKMAPFDRTHSYLQDIIMLDLQCSREVSIDPNEVNTETLLNLLNDAGRLSICYDSKEFFLSVFTFCKKLCHDFIGLISNSNCSSSQLVGFALGLDKLLYDD
;
A
#
# COMPACT_ATOMS: atom_id res chain seq x y z
N MET A 1 22.46 -0.94 -4.54
CA MET A 1 21.01 -0.99 -4.77
C MET A 1 20.68 -1.41 -6.22
N LYS A 2 21.14 -0.72 -7.27
CA LYS A 2 20.91 -1.15 -8.69
C LYS A 2 21.33 -2.61 -8.99
N HIS A 3 22.51 -3.03 -8.52
CA HIS A 3 22.97 -4.42 -8.66
C HIS A 3 22.05 -5.43 -7.94
N LEU A 4 21.53 -5.06 -6.78
CA LEU A 4 20.62 -5.91 -5.98
C LEU A 4 19.25 -6.07 -6.68
N LEU A 5 18.69 -4.97 -7.19
CA LEU A 5 17.47 -5.01 -8.00
C LEU A 5 17.65 -5.92 -9.24
N SER A 6 18.78 -5.81 -9.94
CA SER A 6 19.09 -6.68 -11.08
C SER A 6 19.14 -8.17 -10.72
N ILE A 7 19.73 -8.52 -9.56
CA ILE A 7 19.76 -9.91 -9.06
C ILE A 7 18.34 -10.41 -8.82
N ILE A 8 17.50 -9.62 -8.14
CA ILE A 8 16.12 -10.01 -7.81
C ILE A 8 15.28 -10.19 -9.06
N LEU A 9 15.37 -9.27 -10.03
CA LEU A 9 14.65 -9.39 -11.29
C LEU A 9 15.06 -10.66 -12.06
N LYS A 10 16.37 -11.02 -12.06
CA LYS A 10 16.86 -12.29 -12.62
C LYS A 10 16.39 -13.53 -11.87
N LEU A 11 16.11 -13.42 -10.57
CA LEU A 11 15.52 -14.52 -9.80
C LEU A 11 14.04 -14.67 -10.12
N LEU A 12 13.31 -13.56 -10.27
CA LEU A 12 11.89 -13.53 -10.65
C LEU A 12 11.63 -14.15 -12.03
N THR A 13 12.54 -14.00 -13.00
CA THR A 13 12.38 -14.64 -14.33
C THR A 13 12.45 -16.17 -14.29
N LYS A 14 13.01 -16.76 -13.21
CA LYS A 14 13.03 -18.22 -13.02
C LYS A 14 11.70 -18.77 -12.48
N TYR A 15 10.84 -17.91 -11.91
CA TYR A 15 9.55 -18.30 -11.39
C TYR A 15 8.49 -18.31 -12.52
N GLN A 16 8.16 -19.50 -13.03
CA GLN A 16 7.01 -19.73 -13.92
C GLN A 16 5.69 -19.85 -13.12
N SER A 17 5.47 -18.96 -12.13
CA SER A 17 4.27 -19.07 -11.30
C SER A 17 3.01 -18.62 -12.06
N PRO A 18 1.92 -19.39 -12.05
CA PRO A 18 0.62 -18.98 -12.57
C PRO A 18 -0.04 -17.91 -11.70
N MET A 19 0.44 -17.70 -10.47
CA MET A 19 -0.01 -16.63 -9.58
C MET A 19 0.61 -15.32 -10.06
N ILE A 20 -0.16 -14.56 -10.83
CA ILE A 20 0.28 -13.25 -11.30
C ILE A 20 0.14 -12.29 -10.11
N ASP A 21 1.28 -11.94 -9.52
CA ASP A 21 1.36 -10.90 -8.49
C ASP A 21 1.17 -9.52 -9.15
N LEU A 22 0.43 -8.60 -8.50
CA LEU A 22 0.29 -7.23 -8.98
C LEU A 22 1.65 -6.56 -9.19
N GLY A 23 2.64 -6.85 -8.35
CA GLY A 23 4.00 -6.35 -8.54
C GLY A 23 4.73 -6.99 -9.72
N LEU A 24 4.43 -8.25 -10.07
CA LEU A 24 4.96 -8.87 -11.29
C LEU A 24 4.37 -8.24 -12.55
N ILE A 25 3.08 -7.90 -12.54
CA ILE A 25 2.46 -7.14 -13.64
C ILE A 25 3.13 -5.79 -13.78
N TYR A 26 3.30 -5.06 -12.68
CA TYR A 26 3.96 -3.77 -12.67
C TYR A 26 5.34 -3.86 -13.35
N PHE A 27 6.20 -4.78 -12.91
CA PHE A 27 7.54 -4.93 -13.49
C PHE A 27 7.52 -5.36 -14.95
N ARG A 28 6.63 -6.29 -15.34
CA ARG A 28 6.52 -6.70 -16.74
C ARG A 28 6.08 -5.53 -17.62
N LEU A 29 5.06 -4.78 -17.22
CA LEU A 29 4.56 -3.64 -18.00
C LEU A 29 5.60 -2.53 -18.09
N LYS A 30 6.32 -2.25 -17.00
CA LYS A 30 7.44 -1.30 -16.99
C LYS A 30 8.57 -1.76 -17.92
N GLU A 31 8.90 -3.05 -17.93
CA GLU A 31 9.88 -3.62 -18.86
C GLU A 31 9.39 -3.53 -20.32
N TYR A 32 8.11 -3.82 -20.60
CA TYR A 32 7.52 -3.68 -21.93
C TYR A 32 7.56 -2.23 -22.43
N ALA A 33 7.15 -1.26 -21.60
CA ALA A 33 7.17 0.16 -21.93
C ALA A 33 8.59 0.67 -22.27
N ASN A 34 9.61 0.10 -21.64
CA ASN A 34 11.01 0.46 -21.88
C ASN A 34 11.63 -0.23 -23.11
N ASN A 35 11.08 -1.34 -23.59
CA ASN A 35 11.75 -2.22 -24.57
C ASN A 35 11.18 -2.19 -26.00
N ASP A 36 9.92 -1.81 -26.26
CA ASP A 36 9.43 -1.72 -27.65
C ASP A 36 8.07 -0.99 -27.81
N SER A 37 7.92 -0.23 -28.91
CA SER A 37 6.80 0.67 -29.22
C SER A 37 5.71 0.08 -30.13
N THR A 38 5.69 -1.24 -30.30
CA THR A 38 4.94 -1.91 -31.40
C THR A 38 3.70 -2.71 -30.97
N VAL A 39 3.45 -2.86 -29.66
CA VAL A 39 2.24 -3.53 -29.12
C VAL A 39 1.57 -2.56 -28.16
N ASN A 40 0.29 -2.27 -28.35
CA ASN A 40 -0.46 -1.31 -27.53
C ASN A 40 -0.47 -1.77 -26.05
N PRO A 41 0.41 -1.23 -25.17
CA PRO A 41 0.53 -1.67 -23.77
C PRO A 41 -0.78 -1.59 -22.95
N PRO A 42 -1.69 -0.62 -23.22
CA PRO A 42 -2.99 -0.51 -22.55
C PRO A 42 -3.81 -1.80 -22.55
N ASP A 43 -3.94 -2.46 -23.70
CA ASP A 43 -4.87 -3.59 -23.85
C ASP A 43 -4.40 -4.85 -23.11
N TYR A 44 -3.10 -5.14 -23.11
CA TYR A 44 -2.55 -6.29 -22.39
C TYR A 44 -2.60 -6.08 -20.88
N ALA A 45 -2.19 -4.90 -20.42
CA ALA A 45 -2.24 -4.52 -19.01
C ALA A 45 -3.67 -4.62 -18.47
N VAL A 46 -4.62 -3.97 -19.12
CA VAL A 46 -6.03 -3.95 -18.73
C VAL A 46 -6.61 -5.36 -18.73
N LYS A 47 -6.28 -6.21 -19.72
CA LYS A 47 -6.72 -7.62 -19.75
C LYS A 47 -6.13 -8.46 -18.61
N GLN A 48 -4.83 -8.34 -18.32
CA GLN A 48 -4.21 -9.09 -17.20
C GLN A 48 -4.74 -8.61 -15.85
N LEU A 49 -4.89 -7.29 -15.68
CA LEU A 49 -5.42 -6.70 -14.46
C LEU A 49 -6.87 -7.11 -14.22
N HIS A 50 -7.72 -7.11 -15.26
CA HIS A 50 -9.10 -7.63 -15.18
C HIS A 50 -9.16 -9.12 -14.85
N ARG A 51 -8.23 -9.92 -15.39
CA ARG A 51 -8.13 -11.34 -15.05
C ARG A 51 -7.82 -11.52 -13.57
N LEU A 52 -6.87 -10.76 -13.05
CA LEU A 52 -6.51 -10.82 -11.64
C LEU A 52 -7.61 -10.33 -10.70
N THR A 53 -8.31 -9.26 -11.03
CA THR A 53 -9.45 -8.82 -10.19
C THR A 53 -10.55 -9.88 -10.11
N ARG A 54 -10.74 -10.67 -11.17
CA ARG A 54 -11.66 -11.82 -11.14
C ARG A 54 -11.12 -12.95 -10.25
N GLU A 55 -9.82 -13.24 -10.32
CA GLU A 55 -9.18 -14.27 -9.51
C GLU A 55 -9.14 -13.91 -8.00
N TYR A 56 -9.06 -12.61 -7.67
CA TYR A 56 -8.99 -12.10 -6.30
C TYR A 56 -10.30 -11.47 -5.80
N ARG A 57 -11.41 -11.67 -6.52
CA ARG A 57 -12.71 -11.05 -6.21
C ARG A 57 -13.26 -11.43 -4.84
N ASP A 58 -12.89 -12.61 -4.36
CA ASP A 58 -13.36 -13.17 -3.09
C ASP A 58 -12.40 -12.87 -1.92
N LEU A 59 -11.30 -12.14 -2.16
CA LEU A 59 -10.41 -11.71 -1.08
C LEU A 59 -11.05 -10.58 -0.24
N PRO A 60 -10.71 -10.50 1.06
CA PRO A 60 -11.09 -9.37 1.90
C PRO A 60 -10.64 -8.02 1.30
N MET A 61 -11.28 -6.94 1.73
CA MET A 61 -11.06 -5.61 1.20
C MET A 61 -9.78 -4.99 1.78
N GLY A 62 -8.64 -5.53 1.37
CA GLY A 62 -7.33 -5.07 1.81
C GLY A 62 -6.69 -4.07 0.86
N LEU A 63 -5.87 -3.16 1.41
CA LEU A 63 -4.98 -2.29 0.63
C LEU A 63 -4.08 -3.09 -0.33
N LEU A 64 -3.67 -4.30 0.06
CA LEU A 64 -2.78 -5.18 -0.70
C LEU A 64 -3.52 -6.29 -1.48
N GLY A 65 -4.86 -6.28 -1.53
CA GLY A 65 -5.65 -7.29 -2.25
C GLY A 65 -6.92 -6.75 -2.91
N GLY A 66 -7.60 -7.63 -3.66
CA GLY A 66 -8.92 -7.36 -4.25
C GLY A 66 -9.00 -6.12 -5.17
N ASP A 67 -10.19 -5.50 -5.22
CA ASP A 67 -10.47 -4.35 -6.07
C ASP A 67 -9.63 -3.10 -5.71
N MET A 68 -9.25 -2.94 -4.43
CA MET A 68 -8.47 -1.79 -3.98
C MET A 68 -7.02 -1.84 -4.47
N ALA A 69 -6.38 -3.01 -4.40
CA ALA A 69 -5.04 -3.19 -4.92
C ALA A 69 -4.98 -3.04 -6.45
N PHE A 70 -6.06 -3.42 -7.15
CA PHE A 70 -6.22 -3.15 -8.58
C PHE A 70 -6.29 -1.65 -8.90
N LEU A 71 -7.10 -0.88 -8.17
CA LEU A 71 -7.17 0.57 -8.36
C LEU A 71 -5.83 1.25 -8.09
N LEU A 72 -5.10 0.83 -7.05
CA LEU A 72 -3.76 1.34 -6.74
C LEU A 72 -2.77 1.05 -7.86
N LEU A 73 -2.76 -0.17 -8.38
CA LEU A 73 -1.85 -0.53 -9.46
C LEU A 73 -2.19 0.26 -10.74
N LEU A 74 -3.46 0.39 -11.09
CA LEU A 74 -3.88 1.23 -12.22
C LEU A 74 -3.43 2.67 -12.03
N ALA A 75 -3.71 3.26 -10.87
CA ALA A 75 -3.32 4.63 -10.56
C ALA A 75 -1.80 4.83 -10.70
N ARG A 76 -0.99 3.88 -10.20
CA ARG A 76 0.47 3.94 -10.31
C ARG A 76 0.94 3.82 -11.76
N LEU A 77 0.41 2.88 -12.52
CA LEU A 77 0.79 2.70 -13.94
C LEU A 77 0.42 3.92 -14.78
N ILE A 78 -0.68 4.60 -14.48
CA ILE A 78 -1.07 5.85 -15.13
C ILE A 78 -0.11 6.99 -14.72
N LYS A 79 0.21 7.11 -13.43
CA LYS A 79 1.13 8.13 -12.91
C LYS A 79 2.54 7.99 -13.49
N GLU A 80 2.97 6.76 -13.78
CA GLU A 80 4.25 6.48 -14.46
C GLU A 80 4.16 6.56 -15.99
N GLU A 81 3.04 7.04 -16.55
CA GLU A 81 2.80 7.15 -18.00
C GLU A 81 2.94 5.81 -18.77
N ILE A 82 2.84 4.68 -18.06
CA ILE A 82 2.85 3.33 -18.64
C ILE A 82 1.49 3.01 -19.26
N LEU A 83 0.41 3.54 -18.69
CA LEU A 83 -0.95 3.40 -19.19
C LEU A 83 -1.62 4.76 -19.37
N GLU A 84 -2.41 4.89 -20.43
CA GLU A 84 -3.35 6.01 -20.56
C GLU A 84 -4.47 5.88 -19.51
N LYS A 85 -4.92 7.03 -18.98
CA LYS A 85 -6.02 7.10 -18.02
C LYS A 85 -7.31 6.59 -18.67
N PRO A 86 -7.91 5.48 -18.20
CA PRO A 86 -9.15 4.98 -18.78
C PRO A 86 -10.30 5.96 -18.58
N GLU A 87 -11.13 6.12 -19.61
CA GLU A 87 -12.38 6.86 -19.48
C GLU A 87 -13.25 6.22 -18.40
N GLY A 88 -13.78 7.03 -17.48
CA GLY A 88 -14.60 6.54 -16.38
C GLY A 88 -13.84 5.87 -15.23
N LEU A 89 -12.50 5.94 -15.17
CA LEU A 89 -11.71 5.43 -14.04
C LEU A 89 -12.22 5.93 -12.69
N LEU A 90 -12.56 7.23 -12.60
CA LEU A 90 -13.11 7.81 -11.37
C LEU A 90 -14.48 7.23 -11.03
N HIS A 91 -15.35 7.03 -12.02
CA HIS A 91 -16.64 6.38 -11.80
C HIS A 91 -16.47 4.94 -11.31
N MET A 92 -15.52 4.19 -11.87
CA MET A 92 -15.16 2.85 -11.41
C MET A 92 -14.65 2.87 -9.97
N ALA A 93 -13.70 3.76 -9.66
CA ALA A 93 -13.15 3.91 -8.31
C ALA A 93 -14.26 4.28 -7.31
N TYR A 94 -15.14 5.21 -7.66
CA TYR A 94 -16.30 5.57 -6.85
C TYR A 94 -17.24 4.40 -6.63
N ASN A 95 -17.54 3.60 -7.66
CA ASN A 95 -18.43 2.45 -7.49
C ASN A 95 -17.81 1.38 -6.60
N ILE A 96 -16.51 1.09 -6.78
CA ILE A 96 -15.76 0.16 -5.91
C ILE A 96 -15.78 0.69 -4.48
N ILE A 97 -15.35 1.93 -4.25
CA ILE A 97 -15.33 2.52 -2.91
C ILE A 97 -16.73 2.56 -2.33
N LYS A 98 -17.75 3.06 -3.04
CA LYS A 98 -19.15 3.18 -2.59
C LYS A 98 -19.76 1.84 -2.21
N LYS A 99 -19.64 0.82 -3.07
CA LYS A 99 -20.11 -0.55 -2.79
C LYS A 99 -19.50 -1.14 -1.52
N ASN A 100 -18.29 -0.69 -1.22
CA ASN A 100 -17.46 -1.18 -0.13
C ASN A 100 -17.51 -0.24 1.10
N SER A 101 -18.29 0.82 1.01
CA SER A 101 -18.39 1.90 1.99
C SER A 101 -19.86 2.19 2.32
N THR A 102 -20.72 1.18 2.22
CA THR A 102 -22.20 1.27 2.26
C THR A 102 -22.81 1.74 3.58
N TYR A 103 -22.09 2.52 4.38
CA TYR A 103 -22.54 3.14 5.63
C TYR A 103 -21.86 4.50 5.90
N PHE A 104 -21.89 5.45 4.95
CA PHE A 104 -21.24 6.76 5.15
C PHE A 104 -22.15 7.91 5.57
N VAL A 105 -23.47 7.79 5.43
CA VAL A 105 -24.37 8.93 5.71
C VAL A 105 -25.27 8.70 6.92
N ASN A 106 -25.67 7.45 7.20
CA ASN A 106 -26.69 7.13 8.22
C ASN A 106 -26.32 6.00 9.18
N ALA A 107 -25.09 5.47 9.13
CA ALA A 107 -24.66 4.42 10.05
C ALA A 107 -23.15 4.49 10.30
N PRO A 108 -22.66 3.86 11.39
CA PRO A 108 -21.24 3.81 11.69
C PRO A 108 -20.46 3.09 10.58
N ILE A 109 -19.20 3.51 10.38
CA ILE A 109 -18.25 2.83 9.50
C ILE A 109 -18.17 1.37 9.97
N GLN A 110 -18.60 0.44 9.13
CA GLN A 110 -18.27 -0.97 9.31
C GLN A 110 -16.83 -1.16 8.87
N LEU A 111 -15.90 -0.96 9.81
CA LEU A 111 -14.56 -1.52 9.67
C LEU A 111 -14.71 -3.02 9.78
N ASP A 112 -14.39 -3.76 8.71
CA ASP A 112 -14.18 -5.19 8.86
C ASP A 112 -12.85 -5.35 9.59
N LEU A 113 -12.89 -5.74 10.87
CA LEU A 113 -11.66 -5.95 11.66
C LEU A 113 -10.82 -7.13 11.12
N ARG A 114 -11.34 -7.89 10.14
CA ARG A 114 -10.56 -8.85 9.35
C ARG A 114 -9.68 -8.16 8.30
N ASP A 115 -9.97 -6.92 7.93
CA ASP A 115 -9.13 -6.15 7.02
C ASP A 115 -7.85 -5.74 7.73
N ARG A 116 -6.72 -6.11 7.11
CA ARG A 116 -5.39 -5.79 7.64
C ARG A 116 -5.05 -4.29 7.55
N PHE A 117 -5.69 -3.54 6.65
CA PHE A 117 -5.35 -2.14 6.36
C PHE A 117 -6.59 -1.31 6.08
N TYR A 118 -6.50 0.02 6.23
CA TYR A 118 -7.48 1.00 5.77
C TYR A 118 -7.15 1.45 4.33
N PRO A 119 -7.90 1.01 3.29
CA PRO A 119 -7.52 1.24 1.90
C PRO A 119 -8.06 2.54 1.31
N PHE A 120 -9.21 3.04 1.78
CA PHE A 120 -10.04 3.99 1.04
C PHE A 120 -9.34 5.31 0.75
N GLY A 121 -8.75 5.93 1.78
CA GLY A 121 -8.07 7.21 1.63
C GLY A 121 -6.82 7.11 0.77
N VAL A 122 -6.03 6.04 0.95
CA VAL A 122 -4.81 5.80 0.18
C VAL A 122 -5.10 5.63 -1.31
N VAL A 123 -6.14 4.85 -1.65
CA VAL A 123 -6.58 4.66 -3.05
C VAL A 123 -7.02 5.99 -3.67
N MET A 124 -7.82 6.80 -2.95
CA MET A 124 -8.24 8.11 -3.47
C MET A 124 -7.04 9.04 -3.69
N MET A 125 -6.07 9.07 -2.76
CA MET A 125 -4.85 9.85 -2.93
C MET A 125 -4.03 9.40 -4.14
N SER A 126 -4.01 8.10 -4.45
CA SER A 126 -3.29 7.59 -5.63
C SER A 126 -3.91 8.03 -6.95
N LEU A 127 -5.23 8.28 -6.97
CA LEU A 127 -5.98 8.73 -8.14
C LEU A 127 -5.99 10.26 -8.30
N LEU A 128 -5.56 11.00 -7.27
CA LEU A 128 -5.55 12.45 -7.28
C LEU A 128 -4.43 12.96 -8.17
N ASN A 129 -4.79 13.74 -9.19
CA ASN A 129 -3.86 14.58 -9.93
C ASN A 129 -4.05 16.04 -9.49
N THR A 130 -3.10 16.57 -8.72
CA THR A 130 -3.17 17.95 -8.19
C THR A 130 -2.83 19.03 -9.21
N ASP A 131 -2.25 18.64 -10.35
CA ASP A 131 -1.78 19.58 -11.37
C ASP A 131 -2.89 19.93 -12.38
N GLU A 132 -3.97 19.15 -12.39
CA GLU A 132 -5.17 19.41 -13.20
C GLU A 132 -6.14 20.33 -12.44
N ASP A 133 -6.70 21.32 -13.11
CA ASP A 133 -7.82 22.13 -12.59
C ASP A 133 -9.13 21.64 -13.20
N THR A 134 -9.69 20.59 -12.61
CA THR A 134 -10.87 19.87 -13.13
C THR A 134 -11.93 19.66 -12.05
N ILE A 135 -13.20 19.55 -12.44
CA ILE A 135 -14.30 19.24 -11.52
C ILE A 135 -14.01 17.90 -10.82
N GLU A 136 -13.53 16.94 -11.58
CA GLU A 136 -13.11 15.62 -11.13
C GLU A 136 -12.14 15.68 -9.95
N ARG A 137 -11.14 16.57 -10.02
CA ARG A 137 -10.19 16.81 -8.92
C ARG A 137 -10.93 17.30 -7.67
N TYR A 138 -11.74 18.36 -7.77
CA TYR A 138 -12.41 18.93 -6.61
C TYR A 138 -13.36 17.94 -5.92
N VAL A 139 -14.07 17.12 -6.70
CA VAL A 139 -14.90 16.05 -6.14
C VAL A 139 -14.02 15.03 -5.40
N LEU A 140 -12.86 14.66 -5.95
CA LEU A 140 -11.93 13.73 -5.29
C LEU A 140 -11.36 14.32 -3.98
N GLU A 141 -10.98 15.60 -3.99
CA GLU A 141 -10.49 16.31 -2.80
C GLU A 141 -11.55 16.36 -1.70
N GLU A 142 -12.81 16.64 -2.04
CA GLU A 142 -13.93 16.63 -1.09
C GLU A 142 -14.09 15.24 -0.44
N GLN A 143 -13.97 14.18 -1.24
CA GLN A 143 -14.07 12.80 -0.76
C GLN A 143 -12.88 12.42 0.13
N ILE A 144 -11.68 12.87 -0.20
CA ILE A 144 -10.50 12.74 0.67
C ILE A 144 -10.73 13.46 2.01
N ILE A 145 -11.30 14.67 1.98
CA ILE A 145 -11.64 15.42 3.20
C ILE A 145 -12.61 14.63 4.08
N PHE A 146 -13.68 14.07 3.50
CA PHE A 146 -14.61 13.22 4.24
C PHE A 146 -13.89 12.03 4.88
N ARG A 147 -13.00 11.37 4.13
CA ARG A 147 -12.22 10.22 4.63
C ARG A 147 -11.25 10.59 5.75
N LEU A 148 -10.69 11.81 5.77
CA LEU A 148 -9.89 12.28 6.90
C LEU A 148 -10.76 12.45 8.15
N CYS A 149 -11.94 13.06 8.01
CA CYS A 149 -12.90 13.17 9.12
C CYS A 149 -13.34 11.80 9.64
N ASP A 150 -13.45 10.81 8.76
CA ASP A 150 -13.74 9.42 9.12
C ASP A 150 -12.60 8.79 9.93
N CYS A 151 -11.36 8.98 9.51
CA CYS A 151 -10.20 8.53 10.27
C CYS A 151 -10.15 9.13 11.68
N GLU A 152 -10.49 10.42 11.85
CA GLU A 152 -10.60 11.03 13.18
C GLU A 152 -11.66 10.31 14.04
N LYS A 153 -12.83 10.01 13.49
CA LYS A 153 -13.88 9.26 14.19
C LYS A 153 -13.41 7.85 14.55
N ILE A 154 -12.75 7.15 13.63
CA ILE A 154 -12.17 5.81 13.85
C ILE A 154 -11.21 5.82 15.03
N LEU A 155 -10.38 6.85 15.14
CA LEU A 155 -9.37 6.95 16.20
C LEU A 155 -9.93 7.38 17.56
N THR A 156 -11.14 7.97 17.60
CA THR A 156 -11.64 8.66 18.81
C THR A 156 -12.97 8.15 19.35
N ILE A 157 -13.77 7.48 18.52
CA ILE A 157 -15.14 7.08 18.87
C ILE A 157 -15.22 5.55 18.95
N SER A 158 -15.76 5.05 20.06
CA SER A 158 -16.20 3.66 20.15
C SER A 158 -17.62 3.53 19.60
N ILE A 159 -17.85 2.55 18.76
CA ILE A 159 -19.15 2.26 18.17
C ILE A 159 -19.62 0.91 18.76
N PRO A 160 -20.65 0.92 19.63
CA PRO A 160 -21.13 -0.29 20.28
C PRO A 160 -21.38 -1.42 19.27
N SER A 161 -20.86 -2.61 19.57
CA SER A 161 -20.99 -3.82 18.74
C SER A 161 -20.32 -3.77 17.36
N VAL A 162 -19.56 -2.71 17.02
CA VAL A 162 -18.82 -2.61 15.76
C VAL A 162 -17.32 -2.58 16.01
N TYR A 163 -16.82 -1.59 16.77
CA TYR A 163 -15.42 -1.53 17.20
C TYR A 163 -15.21 -0.49 18.31
N SER A 164 -14.09 -0.58 18.99
CA SER A 164 -13.49 0.42 19.86
C SER A 164 -12.10 0.81 19.33
N PRO A 165 -11.61 2.04 19.57
CA PRO A 165 -10.27 2.45 19.12
C PRO A 165 -9.15 1.53 19.61
N THR A 166 -9.34 0.83 20.73
CA THR A 166 -8.37 -0.14 21.27
C THR A 166 -8.30 -1.46 20.50
N GLU A 167 -9.32 -1.79 19.70
CA GLU A 167 -9.38 -3.00 18.85
C GLU A 167 -8.78 -2.79 17.45
N LEU A 168 -8.33 -1.56 17.14
CA LEU A 168 -7.66 -1.29 15.87
C LEU A 168 -6.33 -2.05 15.81
N THR A 169 -6.02 -2.63 14.66
CA THR A 169 -4.73 -3.29 14.42
C THR A 169 -3.66 -2.28 14.02
N ALA A 170 -2.39 -2.64 14.20
CA ALA A 170 -1.26 -1.81 13.76
C ALA A 170 -1.31 -1.54 12.24
N GLY A 171 -1.81 -2.50 11.47
CA GLY A 171 -2.01 -2.39 10.03
C GLY A 171 -2.98 -1.26 9.64
N ILE A 172 -4.13 -1.19 10.33
CA ILE A 172 -5.10 -0.10 10.15
C ILE A 172 -4.48 1.25 10.55
N LEU A 173 -3.75 1.30 11.67
CA LEU A 173 -3.16 2.55 12.14
C LEU A 173 -2.08 3.10 11.20
N HIS A 174 -1.15 2.25 10.73
CA HIS A 174 -0.07 2.72 9.87
C HIS A 174 -0.60 3.16 8.48
N SER A 175 -1.65 2.50 7.98
CA SER A 175 -2.35 2.92 6.75
C SER A 175 -3.15 4.22 6.90
N ILE A 176 -3.83 4.45 8.03
CA ILE A 176 -4.44 5.76 8.35
C ILE A 176 -3.36 6.85 8.41
N GLY A 177 -2.25 6.57 9.10
CA GLY A 177 -1.13 7.50 9.20
C GLY A 177 -0.51 7.83 7.84
N ALA A 178 -0.42 6.85 6.94
CA ALA A 178 0.12 7.04 5.60
C ALA A 178 -0.83 7.85 4.72
N PHE A 179 -2.14 7.57 4.79
CA PHE A 179 -3.15 8.39 4.13
C PHE A 179 -3.09 9.85 4.57
N ALA A 180 -3.00 10.11 5.88
CA ALA A 180 -2.87 11.46 6.40
C ALA A 180 -1.56 12.13 5.95
N ALA A 181 -0.44 11.40 5.92
CA ALA A 181 0.82 11.94 5.39
C ALA A 181 0.71 12.30 3.89
N LEU A 182 0.02 11.49 3.09
CA LEU A 182 -0.24 11.77 1.68
C LEU A 182 -1.10 13.02 1.49
N ALA A 183 -2.19 13.14 2.24
CA ALA A 183 -3.08 14.30 2.16
C ALA A 183 -2.35 15.59 2.56
N GLU A 184 -1.54 15.54 3.62
CA GLU A 184 -0.69 16.66 4.03
C GLU A 184 0.31 17.06 2.93
N LYS A 185 1.02 16.08 2.34
CA LYS A 185 2.01 16.29 1.28
C LYS A 185 1.40 17.00 0.06
N HIS A 186 0.17 16.63 -0.30
CA HIS A 186 -0.53 17.18 -1.46
C HIS A 186 -1.39 18.41 -1.12
N GLY A 187 -1.33 18.94 0.11
CA GLY A 187 -2.06 20.13 0.50
C GLY A 187 -3.57 19.95 0.66
N VAL A 188 -4.07 18.71 0.71
CA VAL A 188 -5.50 18.41 0.91
C VAL A 188 -5.80 18.40 2.41
N TYR A 189 -6.46 19.46 2.88
CA TYR A 189 -6.83 19.68 4.28
C TYR A 189 -5.69 19.42 5.31
N PRO A 190 -4.54 20.10 5.13
CA PRO A 190 -3.28 19.74 5.80
C PRO A 190 -3.32 19.86 7.32
N HIS A 191 -4.14 20.77 7.87
CA HIS A 191 -4.32 20.89 9.32
C HIS A 191 -4.95 19.63 9.92
N LYS A 192 -6.03 19.11 9.30
CA LYS A 192 -6.71 17.89 9.76
C LYS A 192 -5.79 16.67 9.58
N ALA A 193 -5.07 16.61 8.46
CA ALA A 193 -4.08 15.57 8.21
C ALA A 193 -2.99 15.51 9.30
N LYS A 194 -2.41 16.67 9.68
CA LYS A 194 -1.45 16.76 10.80
C LYS A 194 -2.05 16.27 12.12
N GLN A 195 -3.27 16.69 12.44
CA GLN A 195 -3.99 16.26 13.65
C GLN A 195 -4.13 14.73 13.69
N ILE A 196 -4.54 14.10 12.58
CA ILE A 196 -4.70 12.64 12.48
C ILE A 196 -3.37 11.92 12.65
N LYS A 197 -2.27 12.43 12.07
CA LYS A 197 -0.93 11.83 12.27
C LYS A 197 -0.52 11.82 13.74
N GLU A 198 -0.78 12.90 14.47
CA GLU A 198 -0.51 12.95 15.91
C GLU A 198 -1.42 12.00 16.71
N MET A 199 -2.69 11.86 16.31
CA MET A 199 -3.59 10.87 16.92
C MET A 199 -3.09 9.43 16.71
N VAL A 200 -2.65 9.07 15.50
CA VAL A 200 -2.08 7.74 15.21
C VAL A 200 -0.86 7.45 16.09
N LYS A 201 -0.01 8.46 16.34
CA LYS A 201 1.14 8.33 17.24
C LYS A 201 0.77 8.07 18.70
N MET A 202 -0.44 8.41 19.13
CA MET A 202 -0.90 8.21 20.51
C MET A 202 -1.96 7.10 20.64
N ALA A 203 -2.46 6.58 19.51
CA ALA A 203 -3.55 5.62 19.50
C ALA A 203 -3.13 4.30 20.17
N PRO A 204 -3.92 3.77 21.14
CA PRO A 204 -3.78 2.39 21.56
C PRO A 204 -4.17 1.47 20.40
N PHE A 205 -3.66 0.24 20.40
CA PHE A 205 -3.98 -0.75 19.38
C PHE A 205 -3.84 -2.16 19.90
N ASP A 206 -4.52 -3.07 19.22
CA ASP A 206 -4.52 -4.50 19.53
C ASP A 206 -3.23 -5.13 19.02
N ARG A 207 -2.26 -5.32 19.93
CA ARG A 207 -1.00 -6.02 19.63
C ARG A 207 -1.19 -7.52 19.40
N THR A 208 -2.21 -8.13 19.98
CA THR A 208 -2.44 -9.59 19.92
C THR A 208 -2.93 -10.02 18.54
N HIS A 209 -3.80 -9.23 17.91
CA HIS A 209 -4.31 -9.51 16.56
C HIS A 209 -3.53 -8.79 15.45
N SER A 210 -2.49 -8.02 15.79
CA SER A 210 -1.61 -7.39 14.81
C SER A 210 -0.50 -8.34 14.37
N TYR A 211 -0.20 -8.34 13.08
CA TYR A 211 1.02 -9.00 12.58
C TYR A 211 2.26 -8.25 13.09
N LEU A 212 3.29 -8.98 13.50
CA LEU A 212 4.55 -8.40 13.99
C LEU A 212 5.13 -7.38 13.00
N GLN A 213 5.10 -7.67 11.69
CA GLN A 213 5.60 -6.71 10.70
C GLN A 213 4.83 -5.38 10.68
N ASP A 214 3.51 -5.38 10.93
CA ASP A 214 2.73 -4.14 10.97
C ASP A 214 3.02 -3.32 12.22
N ILE A 215 3.30 -3.99 13.35
CA ILE A 215 3.74 -3.33 14.59
C ILE A 215 5.06 -2.60 14.34
N ILE A 216 6.04 -3.30 13.76
CA ILE A 216 7.35 -2.72 13.43
C ILE A 216 7.19 -1.53 12.49
N MET A 217 6.37 -1.66 11.45
CA MET A 217 6.11 -0.57 10.50
C MET A 217 5.45 0.63 11.17
N LEU A 218 4.43 0.41 12.02
CA LEU A 218 3.78 1.49 12.75
C LEU A 218 4.77 2.22 13.65
N ASP A 219 5.60 1.49 14.39
CA ASP A 219 6.57 2.08 15.30
C ASP A 219 7.63 2.88 14.53
N LEU A 220 8.16 2.34 13.43
CA LEU A 220 9.08 3.07 12.54
C LEU A 220 8.43 4.34 11.96
N GLN A 221 7.19 4.23 11.45
CA GLN A 221 6.46 5.37 10.91
C GLN A 221 6.18 6.45 11.96
N CYS A 222 5.89 6.04 13.20
CA CYS A 222 5.67 6.94 14.32
C CYS A 222 6.96 7.43 14.99
N SER A 223 8.14 7.01 14.49
CA SER A 223 9.44 7.29 15.11
C SER A 223 9.53 6.84 16.58
N ARG A 224 8.86 5.75 16.91
CA ARG A 224 8.89 5.10 18.22
C ARG A 224 10.08 4.14 18.30
N GLU A 225 10.52 3.85 19.51
CA GLU A 225 11.49 2.78 19.73
C GLU A 225 10.85 1.43 19.37
N VAL A 226 11.49 0.73 18.44
CA VAL A 226 11.05 -0.60 18.02
C VAL A 226 11.53 -1.60 19.06
N SER A 227 10.63 -1.98 19.98
CA SER A 227 10.88 -3.01 20.98
C SER A 227 10.36 -4.34 20.47
N ILE A 228 11.26 -5.21 20.01
CA ILE A 228 10.93 -6.57 19.58
C ILE A 228 11.73 -7.55 20.42
N ASP A 229 11.11 -8.67 20.80
CA ASP A 229 11.84 -9.81 21.36
C ASP A 229 12.80 -10.37 20.29
N PRO A 230 14.12 -10.41 20.54
CA PRO A 230 15.09 -10.97 19.59
C PRO A 230 14.77 -12.40 19.14
N ASN A 231 14.00 -13.16 19.93
CA ASN A 231 13.59 -14.53 19.59
C ASN A 231 12.42 -14.58 18.59
N GLU A 232 11.67 -13.50 18.44
CA GLU A 232 10.56 -13.41 17.48
C GLU A 232 11.03 -13.02 16.07
N VAL A 233 12.26 -12.50 15.93
CA VAL A 233 12.79 -12.07 14.63
C VAL A 233 13.66 -13.15 14.02
N ASN A 234 13.07 -13.95 13.14
CA ASN A 234 13.79 -14.88 12.29
C ASN A 234 13.93 -14.34 10.84
N THR A 235 14.71 -15.06 10.02
CA THR A 235 14.91 -14.74 8.59
C THR A 235 13.60 -14.56 7.83
N GLU A 236 12.62 -15.41 8.07
CA GLU A 236 11.31 -15.36 7.39
C GLU A 236 10.55 -14.07 7.74
N THR A 237 10.58 -13.67 9.00
CA THR A 237 9.97 -12.43 9.49
C THR A 237 10.59 -11.21 8.82
N LEU A 238 11.93 -11.16 8.71
CA LEU A 238 12.63 -10.07 8.01
C LEU A 238 12.27 -10.01 6.52
N LEU A 239 12.16 -11.17 5.86
CA LEU A 239 11.77 -11.26 4.45
C LEU A 239 10.31 -10.81 4.24
N ASN A 240 9.39 -11.22 5.12
CA ASN A 240 7.99 -10.80 5.06
C ASN A 240 7.82 -9.31 5.38
N LEU A 241 8.56 -8.79 6.36
CA LEU A 241 8.60 -7.36 6.67
C LEU A 241 9.03 -6.52 5.47
N LEU A 242 10.08 -6.94 4.73
CA LEU A 242 10.49 -6.24 3.51
C LEU A 242 9.53 -6.42 2.34
N ASN A 243 8.93 -7.60 2.20
CA ASN A 243 7.90 -7.83 1.19
C ASN A 243 6.76 -6.83 1.36
N ASP A 244 6.20 -6.77 2.57
CA ASP A 244 5.08 -5.91 2.90
C ASP A 244 5.50 -4.43 2.82
N ALA A 245 6.68 -4.06 3.35
CA ALA A 245 7.16 -2.68 3.29
C ALA A 245 7.37 -2.20 1.85
N GLY A 246 7.90 -3.07 0.98
CA GLY A 246 8.13 -2.72 -0.41
C GLY A 246 6.82 -2.53 -1.18
N ARG A 247 5.83 -3.40 -0.97
CA ARG A 247 4.46 -3.20 -1.51
C ARG A 247 3.84 -1.91 -1.00
N LEU A 248 3.85 -1.71 0.32
CA LEU A 248 3.25 -0.55 0.95
C LEU A 248 3.94 0.75 0.56
N SER A 249 5.24 0.75 0.28
CA SER A 249 5.95 1.95 -0.19
C SER A 249 5.46 2.46 -1.54
N ILE A 250 4.97 1.56 -2.39
CA ILE A 250 4.28 1.92 -3.63
C ILE A 250 2.91 2.50 -3.31
N CYS A 251 2.12 1.82 -2.46
CA CYS A 251 0.78 2.27 -2.07
C CYS A 251 0.80 3.64 -1.37
N TYR A 252 1.77 3.85 -0.48
CA TYR A 252 1.92 5.08 0.31
C TYR A 252 2.69 6.18 -0.42
N ASP A 253 3.14 5.92 -1.65
CA ASP A 253 3.95 6.84 -2.43
C ASP A 253 5.13 7.45 -1.62
N SER A 254 5.78 6.63 -0.79
CA SER A 254 6.82 7.05 0.15
C SER A 254 8.04 6.12 0.09
N LYS A 255 9.15 6.65 -0.41
CA LYS A 255 10.45 5.96 -0.42
C LYS A 255 11.04 5.86 0.98
N GLU A 256 10.77 6.86 1.84
CA GLU A 256 11.22 6.94 3.22
C GLU A 256 10.65 5.80 4.06
N PHE A 257 9.40 5.40 3.81
CA PHE A 257 8.77 4.28 4.51
C PHE A 257 9.57 2.98 4.32
N PHE A 258 9.89 2.63 3.08
CA PHE A 258 10.71 1.46 2.80
C PHE A 258 12.15 1.62 3.28
N LEU A 259 12.75 2.80 3.13
CA LEU A 259 14.12 3.07 3.58
C LEU A 259 14.29 2.79 5.08
N SER A 260 13.34 3.25 5.90
CA SER A 260 13.33 3.03 7.34
C SER A 260 13.31 1.55 7.70
N VAL A 261 12.41 0.79 7.07
CA VAL A 261 12.30 -0.66 7.27
C VAL A 261 13.57 -1.38 6.78
N PHE A 262 14.08 -1.03 5.61
CA PHE A 262 15.30 -1.61 5.06
C PHE A 262 16.53 -1.36 5.96
N THR A 263 16.64 -0.14 6.49
CA THR A 263 17.70 0.23 7.44
C THR A 263 17.58 -0.56 8.73
N PHE A 264 16.35 -0.74 9.22
CA PHE A 264 16.07 -1.55 10.39
C PHE A 264 16.50 -3.02 10.19
N CYS A 265 16.08 -3.66 9.10
CA CYS A 265 16.46 -5.05 8.79
C CYS A 265 17.98 -5.23 8.68
N LYS A 266 18.69 -4.28 8.06
CA LYS A 266 20.15 -4.31 7.94
C LYS A 266 20.88 -4.25 9.28
N LYS A 267 20.33 -3.54 10.27
CA LYS A 267 20.91 -3.50 11.63
C LYS A 267 20.80 -4.85 12.33
N LEU A 268 19.73 -5.60 12.06
CA LEU A 268 19.48 -6.90 12.66
C LEU A 268 20.24 -8.05 11.97
N CYS A 269 20.55 -7.91 10.67
CA CYS A 269 21.25 -8.94 9.91
C CYS A 269 22.33 -8.32 9.01
N HIS A 270 23.60 -8.54 9.39
CA HIS A 270 24.76 -7.93 8.75
C HIS A 270 25.05 -8.50 7.33
N ASP A 271 24.75 -9.78 7.07
CA ASP A 271 24.87 -10.39 5.73
C ASP A 271 23.50 -10.50 5.02
N PHE A 272 22.81 -9.37 4.96
CA PHE A 272 21.47 -9.31 4.40
C PHE A 272 21.41 -9.66 2.89
N ILE A 273 22.48 -9.36 2.15
CA ILE A 273 22.57 -9.63 0.71
C ILE A 273 22.81 -11.13 0.47
N GLY A 274 23.65 -11.77 1.28
CA GLY A 274 23.82 -13.21 1.28
C GLY A 274 22.52 -13.93 1.64
N LEU A 275 21.75 -13.40 2.59
CA LEU A 275 20.43 -13.93 2.94
C LEU A 275 19.49 -13.96 1.73
N ILE A 276 19.29 -12.86 1.00
CA ILE A 276 18.39 -12.84 -0.16
C ILE A 276 18.89 -13.73 -1.31
N SER A 277 20.22 -13.83 -1.48
CA SER A 277 20.82 -14.59 -2.58
C SER A 277 20.83 -16.11 -2.33
N ASN A 278 20.88 -16.52 -1.05
CA ASN A 278 21.02 -17.92 -0.63
C ASN A 278 19.76 -18.51 0.03
N SER A 279 18.76 -17.69 0.37
CA SER A 279 17.50 -18.18 0.92
C SER A 279 16.51 -18.59 -0.17
N ASN A 280 15.68 -19.59 0.13
CA ASN A 280 14.52 -19.94 -0.69
C ASN A 280 13.43 -18.87 -0.56
N CYS A 281 13.70 -17.63 -0.97
CA CYS A 281 12.70 -16.57 -1.01
C CYS A 281 11.56 -16.97 -1.94
N SER A 282 10.32 -16.84 -1.46
CA SER A 282 9.15 -16.97 -2.31
C SER A 282 9.13 -15.87 -3.39
N SER A 283 8.43 -16.12 -4.49
CA SER A 283 8.22 -15.11 -5.53
C SER A 283 7.58 -13.84 -4.97
N SER A 284 6.61 -13.98 -4.06
CA SER A 284 5.94 -12.84 -3.42
C SER A 284 6.94 -11.95 -2.66
N GLN A 285 7.84 -12.55 -1.86
CA GLN A 285 8.86 -11.82 -1.10
C GLN A 285 9.83 -11.07 -2.02
N LEU A 286 10.28 -11.72 -3.09
CA LEU A 286 11.14 -11.09 -4.08
C LEU A 286 10.44 -9.91 -4.79
N VAL A 287 9.15 -10.03 -5.09
CA VAL A 287 8.36 -8.96 -5.71
C VAL A 287 8.26 -7.75 -4.79
N GLY A 288 7.83 -7.92 -3.53
CA GLY A 288 7.72 -6.80 -2.61
C GLY A 288 9.07 -6.11 -2.43
N PHE A 289 10.14 -6.89 -2.27
CA PHE A 289 11.47 -6.32 -2.13
C PHE A 289 11.94 -5.57 -3.39
N ALA A 290 11.68 -6.11 -4.58
CA ALA A 290 11.96 -5.42 -5.84
C ALA A 290 11.20 -4.08 -5.94
N LEU A 291 9.92 -4.05 -5.57
CA LEU A 291 9.10 -2.83 -5.58
C LEU A 291 9.71 -1.74 -4.68
N GLY A 292 10.10 -2.10 -3.45
CA GLY A 292 10.74 -1.15 -2.54
C GLY A 292 12.08 -0.64 -3.06
N LEU A 293 12.90 -1.49 -3.67
CA LEU A 293 14.18 -1.07 -4.27
C LEU A 293 13.99 -0.18 -5.49
N ASP A 294 13.01 -0.49 -6.35
CA ASP A 294 12.65 0.34 -7.50
C ASP A 294 12.24 1.75 -7.04
N LYS A 295 11.38 1.83 -6.02
CA LYS A 295 10.96 3.08 -5.37
C LYS A 295 12.12 3.92 -4.83
N LEU A 296 13.14 3.28 -4.24
CA LEU A 296 14.34 3.98 -3.76
C LEU A 296 15.25 4.50 -4.88
N LEU A 297 15.20 3.89 -6.06
CA LEU A 297 16.17 4.12 -7.14
C LEU A 297 15.69 5.10 -8.21
N TYR A 298 14.38 5.25 -8.38
CA TYR A 298 13.80 5.90 -9.55
C TYR A 298 12.73 6.97 -9.25
N ASP A 299 12.37 7.20 -7.98
CA ASP A 299 11.56 8.36 -7.57
C ASP A 299 12.48 9.43 -6.95
N ASP A 300 12.94 10.38 -7.78
CA ASP A 300 13.66 11.60 -7.36
C ASP A 300 12.71 12.79 -7.26
#